data_AF-I3TE99-F1
#
_entry.id   AF-I3TE99-F1
#
_cell.length_a   1.000
_cell.length_b   1.000
_cell.length_c   1.000
_cell.angle_alpha   90.00
_cell.angle_beta   90.00
_cell.angle_gamma   90.00
#
_symmetry.space_group_name_H-M   'P 1'
#
loop_
_entity.id
_entity.type
_entity.pdbx_description
1 polymer ?
#
loop_
_entity_poly.entity_id
_entity_poly.type
_entity_poly.pdbx_seq_one_letter_code
_entity_poly.pdbx_strand_id
1 'polypeptide(L)'
;MITFGTRVFENVKNKEVVHFGKFKIRGLCVADTVLLYGSGSGDWVVGDTCLILAAGKLVRLSRLDCVKAFLLGLKGKVVVDAVSAELVFLKKAVVGNLRAETAIFGQETLVGFVQSRQAVFLDPHVWFKNEPSINVVEYRYSVTG
;
A
#
# COMPACT_ATOMS: atom_id res chain seq x y z
N MET A 1 -9.05 -4.53 17.45
CA MET A 1 -8.75 -3.26 18.17
C MET A 1 -9.12 -2.09 17.27
N ILE A 2 -10.05 -1.23 17.70
CA ILE A 2 -10.45 -0.02 16.97
C ILE A 2 -10.00 1.22 17.76
N THR A 3 -9.39 2.19 17.09
CA THR A 3 -8.78 3.36 17.73
C THR A 3 -8.97 4.62 16.91
N PHE A 4 -9.05 5.77 17.58
CA PHE A 4 -9.25 7.09 16.97
C PHE A 4 -8.24 8.10 17.52
N GLY A 5 -7.99 9.17 16.76
CA GLY A 5 -7.18 10.31 17.21
C GLY A 5 -5.70 10.15 16.89
N THR A 6 -4.82 10.58 17.80
CA THR A 6 -3.37 10.41 17.64
C THR A 6 -2.90 9.23 18.48
N ARG A 7 -2.23 8.25 17.88
CA ARG A 7 -1.79 7.04 18.58
C ARG A 7 -0.38 6.60 18.19
N VAL A 8 0.37 6.15 19.18
CA VAL A 8 1.62 5.42 18.98
C VAL A 8 1.32 3.94 19.24
N PHE A 9 1.72 3.09 18.32
CA PHE A 9 1.63 1.64 18.41
C PHE A 9 3.04 1.11 18.57
N GLU A 10 3.34 0.51 19.71
CA GLU A 10 4.60 -0.19 19.95
C GLU A 10 4.29 -1.68 19.89
N ASN A 11 4.90 -2.41 18.93
CA ASN A 11 4.73 -3.86 18.74
C ASN A 11 3.32 -4.39 19.02
N VAL A 12 2.42 -4.26 18.04
CA VAL A 12 1.03 -4.68 18.18
C VAL A 12 0.84 -6.04 17.56
N LYS A 13 0.20 -6.95 18.30
CA LYS A 13 -0.41 -8.17 17.75
C LYS A 13 -1.89 -8.16 18.09
N ASN A 14 -2.75 -8.26 17.10
CA ASN A 14 -4.19 -8.32 17.30
C ASN A 14 -4.84 -9.15 16.18
N LYS A 15 -6.10 -9.55 16.33
CA LYS A 15 -6.85 -10.13 15.21
C LYS A 15 -7.16 -9.06 14.15
N GLU A 16 -7.50 -7.86 14.63
CA GLU A 16 -7.87 -6.74 13.78
C GLU A 16 -7.25 -5.46 14.34
N VAL A 17 -6.70 -4.61 13.49
CA VAL A 17 -6.21 -3.28 13.85
C VAL A 17 -6.87 -2.28 12.94
N VAL A 18 -7.79 -1.49 13.48
CA VAL A 18 -8.42 -0.37 12.78
C VAL A 18 -8.04 0.93 13.48
N HIS A 19 -7.47 1.85 12.71
CA HIS A 19 -7.09 3.17 13.21
C HIS A 19 -7.56 4.28 12.29
N PHE A 20 -8.21 5.27 12.88
CA PHE A 20 -8.61 6.52 12.22
C PHE A 20 -7.88 7.70 12.86
N GLY A 21 -7.01 8.36 12.11
CA GLY A 21 -6.32 9.58 12.54
C GLY A 21 -4.82 9.57 12.30
N LYS A 22 -4.06 10.08 13.27
CA LYS A 22 -2.60 10.16 13.21
C LYS A 22 -1.98 8.96 13.91
N PHE A 23 -1.14 8.21 13.21
CA PHE A 23 -0.45 7.06 13.82
C PHE A 23 1.06 7.13 13.71
N LYS A 24 1.73 6.48 14.66
CA LYS A 24 3.14 6.09 14.56
C LYS A 24 3.29 4.63 14.99
N ILE A 25 3.62 3.75 14.07
CA ILE A 25 3.96 2.35 14.38
C ILE A 25 5.47 2.28 14.61
N ARG A 26 5.87 1.94 15.83
CA ARG A 26 7.26 1.72 16.21
C ARG A 26 7.46 0.20 16.35
N GLY A 27 8.24 -0.38 15.46
CA GLY A 27 8.39 -1.82 15.33
C GLY A 27 7.30 -2.45 14.48
N LEU A 28 6.68 -3.50 15.00
CA LEU A 28 5.85 -4.41 14.21
C LEU A 28 4.35 -4.28 14.52
N CYS A 29 3.51 -4.20 13.50
CA CYS A 29 2.06 -4.32 13.63
C CYS A 29 1.58 -5.58 12.89
N VAL A 30 1.11 -6.59 13.62
CA VAL A 30 0.59 -7.86 13.06
C VAL A 30 -0.90 -7.99 13.34
N ALA A 31 -1.69 -8.18 12.29
CA ALA A 31 -3.09 -8.59 12.41
C ALA A 31 -3.63 -9.22 11.13
N ASP A 32 -4.65 -10.06 11.22
CA ASP A 32 -5.35 -10.62 10.05
C ASP A 32 -5.87 -9.47 9.16
N THR A 33 -6.40 -8.42 9.78
CA THR A 33 -6.83 -7.20 9.08
C THR A 33 -6.22 -5.95 9.70
N VAL A 34 -5.58 -5.13 8.88
CA VAL A 34 -5.03 -3.82 9.26
C VAL A 34 -5.68 -2.74 8.40
N LEU A 35 -6.42 -1.83 9.01
CA LEU A 35 -6.96 -0.62 8.38
C LEU A 35 -6.33 0.62 9.02
N LEU A 36 -5.52 1.36 8.25
CA LEU A 36 -4.95 2.64 8.67
C LEU A 36 -5.52 3.74 7.79
N TYR A 37 -6.44 4.52 8.36
CA TYR A 37 -7.05 5.66 7.68
C TYR A 37 -6.57 6.97 8.31
N GLY A 38 -5.89 7.81 7.54
CA GLY A 38 -5.46 9.14 7.98
C GLY A 38 -4.07 9.51 7.50
N SER A 39 -3.14 9.67 8.44
CA SER A 39 -1.74 10.04 8.16
C SER A 39 -0.82 9.47 9.23
N GLY A 40 0.43 9.17 8.88
CA GLY A 40 1.31 8.61 9.88
C GLY A 40 2.57 8.00 9.29
N SER A 41 3.34 7.37 10.17
CA SER A 41 4.48 6.58 9.76
C SER A 41 4.52 5.23 10.46
N GLY A 42 5.22 4.26 9.89
CA GLY A 42 5.37 2.96 10.50
C GLY A 42 6.54 2.17 9.98
N ASP A 43 7.16 1.37 10.84
CA ASP A 43 8.31 0.56 10.43
C ASP A 43 7.84 -0.68 9.65
N TRP A 44 6.97 -1.51 10.24
CA TRP A 44 6.53 -2.75 9.60
C TRP A 44 5.08 -3.11 9.92
N VAL A 45 4.30 -3.38 8.88
CA VAL A 45 2.92 -3.88 8.95
C VAL A 45 2.84 -5.25 8.28
N VAL A 46 2.20 -6.21 8.97
CA VAL A 46 2.00 -7.59 8.51
C VAL A 46 0.54 -7.99 8.70
N GLY A 47 -0.06 -8.63 7.70
CA GLY A 47 -1.44 -9.14 7.83
C GLY A 47 -1.99 -9.87 6.62
N ASP A 48 -3.16 -10.49 6.75
CA ASP A 48 -3.80 -11.09 5.58
C ASP A 48 -4.34 -10.00 4.66
N THR A 49 -5.02 -8.99 5.22
CA THR A 49 -5.54 -7.85 4.47
C THR A 49 -5.09 -6.54 5.09
N CYS A 50 -4.37 -5.73 4.31
CA CYS A 50 -3.86 -4.43 4.72
C CYS A 50 -4.46 -3.32 3.86
N LEU A 51 -5.23 -2.43 4.46
CA LEU A 51 -5.85 -1.27 3.84
C LEU A 51 -5.22 0.00 4.39
N ILE A 52 -4.44 0.69 3.56
CA ILE A 52 -3.70 1.89 3.93
C ILE A 52 -4.27 3.06 3.14
N LEU A 53 -5.01 3.95 3.82
CA LEU A 53 -5.71 5.07 3.22
C LEU A 53 -5.15 6.40 3.71
N ALA A 54 -4.48 7.13 2.83
CA ALA A 54 -3.99 8.48 3.10
C ALA A 54 -5.10 9.52 2.86
N ALA A 55 -5.82 9.86 3.94
CA ALA A 55 -7.03 10.68 3.86
C ALA A 55 -6.75 12.14 3.42
N GLY A 56 -5.67 12.73 3.94
CA GLY A 56 -5.34 14.14 3.70
C GLY A 56 -3.87 14.51 3.76
N LYS A 57 -3.03 13.69 4.39
CA LYS A 57 -1.57 13.87 4.45
C LYS A 57 -0.89 12.55 4.11
N LEU A 58 0.44 12.58 4.09
CA LEU A 58 1.28 11.43 3.82
C LEU A 58 1.04 10.28 4.83
N VAL A 59 0.99 9.06 4.32
CA VAL A 59 1.28 7.85 5.09
C VAL A 59 2.61 7.30 4.59
N ARG A 60 3.59 7.07 5.47
CA ARG A 60 4.88 6.49 5.11
C ARG A 60 5.16 5.22 5.90
N LEU A 61 5.30 4.09 5.21
CA LEU A 61 5.68 2.82 5.81
C LEU A 61 7.04 2.36 5.27
N SER A 62 7.88 1.75 6.09
CA SER A 62 9.10 1.14 5.58
C SER A 62 8.83 -0.22 4.95
N ARG A 63 8.02 -1.06 5.60
CA ARG A 63 7.72 -2.41 5.09
C ARG A 63 6.26 -2.81 5.26
N LEU A 64 5.73 -3.50 4.25
CA LEU A 64 4.40 -4.06 4.24
C LEU A 64 4.44 -5.49 3.67
N ASP A 65 4.11 -6.49 4.48
CA ASP A 65 4.00 -7.88 4.05
C ASP A 65 2.56 -8.36 4.27
N CYS A 66 1.76 -8.45 3.21
CA CYS A 66 0.37 -8.85 3.36
C CYS A 66 -0.12 -9.76 2.24
N VAL A 67 -1.06 -10.66 2.49
CA VAL A 67 -1.66 -11.45 1.39
C VAL A 67 -2.34 -10.50 0.38
N LYS A 68 -3.13 -9.55 0.89
CA LYS A 68 -3.79 -8.50 0.10
C LYS A 68 -3.41 -7.12 0.64
N ALA A 69 -2.85 -6.27 -0.22
CA ALA A 69 -2.47 -4.90 0.13
C ALA A 69 -3.22 -3.88 -0.75
N PHE A 70 -3.90 -2.93 -0.10
CA PHE A 70 -4.64 -1.85 -0.75
C PHE A 70 -4.04 -0.51 -0.30
N LEU A 71 -3.27 0.14 -1.18
CA LEU A 71 -2.60 1.41 -0.89
C LEU A 71 -3.28 2.54 -1.67
N LEU A 72 -4.07 3.36 -0.96
CA LEU A 72 -4.90 4.39 -1.57
C LEU A 72 -4.59 5.77 -1.00
N GLY A 73 -4.07 6.66 -1.85
CA GLY A 73 -4.13 8.09 -1.61
C GLY A 73 -5.48 8.65 -2.00
N LEU A 74 -6.17 9.31 -1.06
CA LEU A 74 -7.35 10.13 -1.35
C LEU A 74 -6.88 11.55 -1.70
N LYS A 75 -6.82 12.45 -0.70
CA LYS A 75 -6.16 13.76 -0.86
C LYS A 75 -4.65 13.68 -0.57
N GLY A 76 -4.24 12.74 0.29
CA GLY A 76 -2.83 12.44 0.57
C GLY A 76 -2.21 11.43 -0.40
N LYS A 77 -1.03 10.91 -0.03
CA LYS A 77 -0.28 9.90 -0.78
C LYS A 77 0.21 8.82 0.18
N VAL A 78 0.25 7.57 -0.28
CA VAL A 78 0.83 6.45 0.48
C VAL A 78 2.23 6.20 -0.07
N VAL A 79 3.23 6.17 0.80
CA VAL A 79 4.63 5.85 0.45
C VAL A 79 5.03 4.60 1.22
N VAL A 80 5.49 3.57 0.52
CA VAL A 80 6.00 2.35 1.15
C VAL A 80 7.35 1.98 0.57
N ASP A 81 8.39 1.82 1.41
CA ASP A 81 9.73 1.52 0.88
C ASP A 81 9.79 0.09 0.30
N ALA A 82 9.16 -0.91 0.94
CA ALA A 82 9.07 -2.29 0.44
C ALA A 82 7.67 -2.91 0.66
N VAL A 83 7.11 -3.51 -0.40
CA VAL A 83 5.83 -4.23 -0.38
C VAL A 83 6.02 -5.65 -0.89
N SER A 84 5.60 -6.65 -0.10
CA SER A 84 5.45 -8.03 -0.54
C SER A 84 3.99 -8.44 -0.37
N ALA A 85 3.33 -8.87 -1.45
CA ALA A 85 1.95 -9.33 -1.37
C ALA A 85 1.61 -10.42 -2.40
N GLU A 86 0.49 -11.13 -2.22
CA GLU A 86 -0.06 -11.91 -3.34
C GLU A 86 -0.82 -10.97 -4.28
N LEU A 87 -1.69 -10.14 -3.73
CA LEU A 87 -2.43 -9.12 -4.46
C LEU A 87 -2.09 -7.73 -3.91
N VAL A 88 -1.71 -6.81 -4.80
CA VAL A 88 -1.61 -5.39 -4.45
C VAL A 88 -2.51 -4.53 -5.35
N PHE A 89 -3.17 -3.55 -4.75
CA PHE A 89 -3.79 -2.44 -5.45
C PHE A 89 -3.13 -1.13 -5.05
N LEU A 90 -2.70 -0.35 -6.03
CA LEU A 90 -2.01 0.92 -5.84
C LEU A 90 -2.81 2.04 -6.50
N LYS A 91 -3.12 3.10 -5.76
CA LYS A 91 -3.65 4.36 -6.31
C LYS A 91 -3.06 5.52 -5.54
N LYS A 92 -2.47 6.49 -6.24
CA LYS A 92 -1.80 7.65 -5.64
C LYS A 92 -0.80 7.19 -4.57
N ALA A 93 0.03 6.24 -4.96
CA ALA A 93 0.98 5.54 -4.11
C ALA A 93 2.38 5.57 -4.70
N VAL A 94 3.39 5.57 -3.84
CA VAL A 94 4.81 5.45 -4.20
C VAL A 94 5.36 4.22 -3.50
N VAL A 95 5.85 3.26 -4.27
CA VAL A 95 6.45 2.03 -3.73
C VAL A 95 7.91 1.95 -4.14
N GLY A 96 8.83 1.72 -3.20
CA GLY A 96 10.24 1.54 -3.51
C GLY A 96 10.46 0.22 -4.25
N ASN A 97 10.26 -0.89 -3.56
CA ASN A 97 10.34 -2.24 -4.10
C ASN A 97 8.99 -2.95 -3.97
N LEU A 98 8.45 -3.43 -5.09
CA LEU A 98 7.20 -4.18 -5.14
C LEU A 98 7.45 -5.63 -5.57
N ARG A 99 7.08 -6.59 -4.73
CA ARG A 99 6.97 -7.99 -5.09
C ARG A 99 5.52 -8.43 -4.94
N ALA A 100 4.89 -8.85 -6.04
CA ALA A 100 3.51 -9.32 -6.03
C ALA A 100 3.27 -10.55 -6.93
N GLU A 101 2.24 -11.34 -6.68
CA GLU A 101 1.71 -12.24 -7.71
C GLU A 101 0.87 -11.45 -8.71
N THR A 102 -0.02 -10.59 -8.22
CA THR A 102 -0.84 -9.69 -9.03
C THR A 102 -0.73 -8.26 -8.51
N ALA A 103 -0.35 -7.34 -9.40
CA ALA A 103 -0.29 -5.91 -9.11
C ALA A 103 -1.30 -5.15 -9.96
N ILE A 104 -2.20 -4.42 -9.31
CA ILE A 104 -3.20 -3.57 -9.96
C ILE A 104 -2.78 -2.12 -9.75
N PHE A 105 -2.49 -1.43 -10.86
CA PHE A 105 -2.01 -0.06 -10.87
C PHE A 105 -3.13 0.89 -11.29
N GLY A 106 -3.51 1.77 -10.39
CA GLY A 106 -4.36 2.92 -10.66
C GLY A 106 -3.57 4.22 -10.82
N GLN A 107 -4.32 5.31 -10.95
CA GLN A 107 -3.83 6.66 -11.17
C GLN A 107 -2.73 7.10 -10.20
N GLU A 108 -1.78 7.92 -10.68
CA GLU A 108 -0.74 8.59 -9.88
C GLU A 108 0.16 7.61 -9.10
N THR A 109 0.45 6.46 -9.69
CA THR A 109 1.29 5.43 -9.06
C THR A 109 2.72 5.52 -9.55
N LEU A 110 3.68 5.47 -8.63
CA LEU A 110 5.10 5.36 -8.95
C LEU A 110 5.70 4.15 -8.25
N VAL A 111 6.46 3.33 -8.97
CA VAL A 111 7.17 2.18 -8.39
C VAL A 111 8.65 2.23 -8.76
N GLY A 112 9.54 2.01 -7.79
CA GLY A 112 10.98 1.99 -8.02
C GLY A 112 11.40 0.74 -8.81
N PHE A 113 11.20 -0.43 -8.22
CA PHE A 113 11.43 -1.74 -8.81
C PHE A 113 10.18 -2.59 -8.63
N VAL A 114 9.80 -3.36 -9.67
CA VAL A 114 8.66 -4.29 -9.60
C VAL A 114 9.05 -5.67 -10.09
N GLN A 115 8.66 -6.66 -9.31
CA GLN A 115 8.62 -8.06 -9.69
C GLN A 115 7.18 -8.55 -9.50
N SER A 116 6.49 -8.82 -10.60
CA SER A 116 5.12 -9.32 -10.56
C SER A 116 4.88 -10.43 -11.57
N ARG A 117 4.04 -11.41 -11.23
CA ARG A 117 3.57 -12.39 -12.22
C ARG A 117 2.55 -11.74 -13.18
N GLN A 118 1.63 -10.94 -12.66
CA GLN A 118 0.62 -10.23 -13.44
C GLN A 118 0.57 -8.75 -13.06
N ALA A 119 0.43 -7.88 -14.04
CA ALA A 119 0.14 -6.47 -13.86
C ALA A 119 -1.15 -6.08 -14.59
N VAL A 120 -2.05 -5.39 -13.90
CA VAL A 120 -3.26 -4.81 -14.48
C VAL A 120 -3.18 -3.29 -14.34
N PHE A 121 -3.22 -2.58 -15.46
CA PHE A 121 -3.18 -1.12 -15.51
C PHE A 121 -4.60 -0.58 -15.69
N LEU A 122 -5.09 0.16 -14.71
CA LEU A 122 -6.39 0.84 -14.74
C LEU A 122 -6.30 2.31 -15.13
N ASP A 123 -5.08 2.83 -15.25
CA ASP A 123 -4.79 4.22 -15.61
C ASP A 123 -3.43 4.27 -16.33
N PRO A 124 -3.25 5.11 -17.35
CA PRO A 124 -1.97 5.22 -18.07
C PRO A 124 -0.89 5.99 -17.28
N HIS A 125 -1.23 6.73 -16.23
CA HIS A 125 -0.30 7.55 -15.44
C HIS A 125 0.36 6.73 -14.33
N VAL A 126 1.11 5.71 -14.75
CA VAL A 126 1.91 4.84 -13.88
C VAL A 126 3.37 4.93 -14.31
N TRP A 127 4.26 5.20 -13.36
CA TRP A 127 5.69 5.38 -13.62
C TRP A 127 6.54 4.32 -12.92
N PHE A 128 7.50 3.76 -13.64
CA PHE A 128 8.51 2.86 -13.11
C PHE A 128 9.89 3.54 -13.18
N LYS A 129 10.67 3.50 -12.10
CA LYS A 129 12.05 4.04 -12.12
C LYS A 129 13.03 3.10 -12.81
N ASN A 130 12.84 1.80 -12.66
CA ASN A 130 13.63 0.76 -13.29
C ASN A 130 12.75 -0.07 -14.21
N GLU A 131 13.37 -0.82 -15.11
CA GLU A 131 12.67 -1.76 -15.99
C GLU A 131 11.87 -2.78 -15.16
N PRO A 132 10.54 -2.90 -15.37
CA PRO A 132 9.70 -3.76 -14.59
C PRO A 132 9.84 -5.23 -15.02
N SER A 133 9.98 -6.16 -14.06
CA SER A 133 9.91 -7.60 -14.30
C SER A 133 8.47 -8.08 -14.16
N ILE A 134 7.72 -8.10 -15.26
CA ILE A 134 6.30 -8.51 -15.28
C ILE A 134 6.07 -9.60 -16.35
N ASN A 135 5.47 -10.73 -15.99
CA ASN A 135 5.23 -11.82 -16.95
C ASN A 135 3.99 -11.59 -17.83
N VAL A 136 2.90 -11.11 -17.24
CA VAL A 136 1.62 -10.86 -17.94
C VAL A 136 1.17 -9.44 -17.69
N VAL A 137 0.83 -8.71 -18.76
CA VAL A 137 0.36 -7.33 -18.69
C VAL A 137 -1.04 -7.22 -19.29
N GLU A 138 -1.94 -6.57 -18.56
CA GLU A 138 -3.30 -6.27 -19.00
C GLU A 138 -3.61 -4.77 -18.82
N TYR A 139 -4.24 -4.16 -19.82
CA TYR A 139 -4.67 -2.76 -19.79
C TYR A 139 -6.19 -2.69 -19.76
N ARG A 140 -6.76 -2.08 -18.72
CA ARG A 140 -8.21 -1.92 -18.52
C ARG A 140 -8.57 -0.45 -18.26
N TYR A 141 -8.37 0.38 -19.28
CA TYR A 141 -8.86 1.76 -19.29
C TYR A 141 -9.39 2.11 -20.68
N SER A 142 -10.45 2.90 -20.71
CA SER A 142 -11.01 3.47 -21.93
C SER A 142 -10.24 4.74 -22.29
N VAL A 143 -9.57 4.72 -23.44
CA VAL A 143 -8.94 5.91 -24.03
C VAL A 143 -10.05 6.68 -24.76
N THR A 144 -10.78 7.54 -24.06
CA THR A 144 -11.63 8.53 -24.73
C THR A 144 -10.74 9.72 -25.09
N GLY A 145 -10.38 9.81 -26.38
CA GLY A 145 -9.62 10.92 -26.97
C GLY A 145 -10.46 12.17 -27.18
#